data_AF-V5EZZ2-F1
#
_entry.id   AF-V5EZZ2-F1
#
_cell.length_a   1.000
_cell.length_b   1.000
_cell.length_c   1.000
_cell.angle_alpha   90.00
_cell.angle_beta   90.00
_cell.angle_gamma   90.00
#
_symmetry.space_group_name_H-M   'P 1'
#
loop_
_entity.id
_entity.type
_entity.pdbx_description
1 polymer ?
#
loop_
_entity_poly.entity_id
_entity_poly.type
_entity_poly.pdbx_seq_one_letter_code
_entity_poly.pdbx_strand_id
1 'polypeptide(L)' 'MRPTPISYRAKPSFQPHVGRFTPTAAFKWAPTLAMWGGAGAGAVMLFMSSVPIFKKDVLIKLPVIAGYFEDKTHPADNAF' A
#
# COMPACT_ATOMS: atom_id res chain seq x y z
N MET A 1 -20.64 -38.47 32.17
CA MET A 1 -20.18 -37.17 31.64
C MET A 1 -19.45 -36.44 32.77
N ARG A 2 -18.17 -36.11 32.62
CA ARG A 2 -17.43 -35.35 33.65
C ARG A 2 -17.63 -33.86 33.37
N PRO A 3 -18.25 -33.07 34.26
CA PRO A 3 -18.35 -31.63 34.07
C PRO A 3 -16.93 -31.05 34.02
N THR A 4 -16.59 -30.38 32.92
CA THR A 4 -15.32 -29.65 32.80
C THR A 4 -15.35 -28.50 33.82
N PRO A 5 -14.33 -28.36 34.68
CA PRO A 5 -14.30 -27.28 35.66
C PRO A 5 -14.25 -25.92 34.95
N ILE A 6 -15.07 -24.97 35.42
CA ILE A 6 -15.23 -23.60 34.86
C ILE A 6 -13.92 -22.77 34.94
N SER A 7 -12.85 -23.33 35.52
CA SER A 7 -11.55 -22.72 35.79
C SER A 7 -10.77 -22.24 34.57
N TYR A 8 -11.15 -22.64 33.35
CA TYR A 8 -10.50 -22.21 32.09
C TYR A 8 -11.18 -21.02 31.41
N ARG A 9 -12.03 -20.27 32.12
CA ARG A 9 -12.56 -19.02 31.57
C ARG A 9 -11.46 -17.96 31.57
N ALA A 10 -10.90 -17.68 30.39
CA ALA A 10 -9.98 -16.56 30.20
C ALA A 10 -10.61 -15.30 30.82
N LYS A 11 -9.92 -14.71 31.80
CA LYS A 11 -10.36 -13.46 32.42
C LYS A 11 -10.29 -12.37 31.35
N PRO A 12 -11.35 -11.57 31.12
CA PRO A 12 -11.27 -10.44 30.21
C PRO A 12 -10.16 -9.50 30.67
N SER A 13 -9.12 -9.31 29.87
CA SER A 13 -8.13 -8.26 30.07
C SER A 13 -8.58 -7.01 29.33
N PHE A 14 -8.21 -5.84 29.86
CA PHE A 14 -8.47 -4.58 29.17
C PHE A 14 -7.73 -4.57 27.82
N GLN A 15 -8.47 -4.38 26.73
CA GLN A 15 -7.91 -4.25 25.40
C GLN A 15 -7.94 -2.76 25.00
N PRO A 16 -6.78 -2.10 24.84
CA PRO A 16 -6.77 -0.70 24.47
C PRO A 16 -7.37 -0.53 23.07
N HIS A 17 -8.27 0.44 22.92
CA HIS A 17 -8.92 0.76 21.65
C HIS A 17 -9.30 2.24 21.59
N VAL A 18 -9.42 2.78 20.37
CA VAL A 18 -9.98 4.11 20.11
C VAL A 18 -11.27 3.91 19.33
N GLY A 19 -12.41 4.26 19.92
CA GLY A 19 -13.72 3.92 19.34
C GLY A 19 -13.85 2.40 19.13
N ARG A 20 -14.04 1.94 17.89
CA ARG A 20 -14.12 0.51 17.52
C ARG A 20 -12.81 -0.08 16.99
N PHE A 21 -11.72 0.68 16.98
CA PHE A 21 -10.44 0.23 16.42
C PHE A 21 -9.49 -0.25 17.52
N THR A 22 -9.13 -1.53 17.46
CA THR A 22 -8.11 -2.13 18.34
C THR A 22 -6.78 -2.26 17.58
N PRO A 23 -5.61 -2.17 18.25
CA PRO A 23 -4.32 -2.41 17.60
C PRO A 23 -4.25 -3.79 16.95
N THR A 24 -4.78 -4.82 17.64
CA THR A 24 -4.84 -6.18 17.12
C THR A 24 -5.66 -6.28 15.83
N ALA A 25 -6.77 -5.56 15.72
CA ALA A 25 -7.54 -5.50 14.48
C ALA A 25 -6.75 -4.80 13.37
N ALA A 26 -6.06 -3.69 13.66
CA ALA A 26 -5.25 -2.98 12.67
C ALA A 26 -4.17 -3.91 12.06
N PHE A 27 -3.45 -4.67 12.89
CA PHE A 27 -2.45 -5.63 12.41
C PHE A 27 -3.07 -6.77 11.59
N LYS A 28 -4.29 -7.22 11.92
CA LYS A 28 -5.00 -8.23 11.12
C LYS A 28 -5.34 -7.72 9.72
N TRP A 29 -5.69 -6.44 9.58
CA TRP A 29 -6.03 -5.83 8.30
C TRP A 29 -4.82 -5.34 7.50
N ALA A 30 -3.64 -5.27 8.11
CA ALA A 30 -2.43 -4.76 7.46
C ALA A 30 -2.09 -5.44 6.12
N PRO A 31 -2.14 -6.79 5.97
CA PRO A 31 -1.83 -7.43 4.69
C PRO A 31 -2.83 -7.05 3.59
N THR A 32 -4.13 -7.01 3.93
CA THR A 32 -5.18 -6.61 3.00
C THR A 32 -5.03 -5.16 2.56
N LEU A 33 -4.75 -4.25 3.50
CA LEU A 33 -4.51 -2.85 3.18
C LEU A 33 -3.23 -2.65 2.37
N ALA A 34 -2.19 -3.45 2.61
CA ALA A 34 -0.99 -3.42 1.79
C ALA A 34 -1.28 -3.86 0.34
N MET A 35 -2.08 -4.91 0.15
CA MET A 35 -2.50 -5.37 -1.18
C MET A 35 -3.32 -4.31 -1.92
N TRP A 36 -4.33 -3.72 -1.26
CA TRP A 36 -5.15 -2.67 -1.84
C TRP A 36 -4.37 -1.37 -2.07
N GLY A 37 -3.44 -1.04 -1.17
CA GLY A 37 -2.52 0.08 -1.33
C GLY A 37 -1.62 -0.10 -2.55
N GLY A 38 -1.09 -1.31 -2.76
CA GLY A 38 -0.31 -1.65 -3.95
C GLY A 38 -1.14 -1.55 -5.24
N ALA A 39 -2.37 -2.08 -5.24
CA ALA A 39 -3.27 -1.94 -6.37
C ALA A 39 -3.61 -0.48 -6.69
N GLY A 40 -3.90 0.33 -5.65
CA GLY A 40 -4.15 1.76 -5.77
C GLY A 40 -2.93 2.52 -6.31
N ALA A 41 -1.73 2.20 -5.82
CA ALA A 41 -0.49 2.78 -6.34
C ALA A 41 -0.28 2.46 -7.82
N GLY A 42 -0.54 1.22 -8.23
CA GLY A 42 -0.49 0.81 -9.65
C GLY A 42 -1.49 1.58 -10.51
N ALA A 43 -2.72 1.78 -10.02
CA ALA A 43 -3.72 2.59 -10.71
C ALA A 43 -3.28 4.06 -10.85
N VAL A 44 -2.76 4.67 -9.78
CA VAL A 44 -2.21 6.04 -9.83
C VAL A 44 -1.08 6.13 -10.85
N MET A 45 -0.15 5.17 -10.85
CA MET A 45 0.96 5.14 -11.80
C MET A 45 0.48 5.06 -13.24
N LEU A 46 -0.55 4.25 -13.51
CA LEU A 46 -1.15 4.12 -14.84
C LEU A 46 -1.80 5.43 -15.29
N PHE A 47 -2.69 5.99 -14.48
CA PHE A 47 -3.47 7.17 -14.86
C PHE A 47 -2.65 8.47 -14.87
N MET A 48 -1.63 8.58 -14.01
CA MET A 48 -0.72 9.74 -13.99
C MET A 48 0.49 9.60 -14.94
N SER A 49 0.58 8.52 -15.72
CA SER A 49 1.69 8.30 -16.66
C SER A 49 1.81 9.37 -17.75
N SER A 50 0.75 10.12 -18.03
CA SER A 50 0.77 11.25 -18.98
C SER A 50 1.29 12.55 -18.36
N VAL A 51 1.27 12.68 -17.03
CA VAL A 51 1.61 13.91 -16.30
C VAL A 51 3.13 14.07 -16.24
N PRO A 52 3.73 15.13 -16.84
CA PRO A 52 5.18 15.28 -16.93
C PRO A 52 5.88 15.32 -15.55
N ILE A 53 5.28 16.00 -14.58
CA ILE A 53 5.84 16.10 -13.22
C ILE A 53 5.86 14.74 -12.51
N PHE A 54 4.85 13.91 -12.74
CA PHE A 54 4.78 12.58 -12.14
C PHE A 54 5.77 11.61 -12.78
N LYS A 55 5.95 11.70 -14.11
CA LYS A 55 6.99 10.93 -14.82
C LYS A 55 8.40 11.21 -14.29
N LYS A 56 8.79 12.49 -14.18
CA LYS A 56 10.13 12.88 -13.72
C LYS A 56 10.39 12.52 -12.26
N ASP A 57 9.38 12.68 -11.39
CA ASP A 57 9.60 12.57 -9.95
C ASP A 57 9.38 11.15 -9.41
N VAL A 58 8.55 10.35 -10.07
CA VAL A 58 8.16 9.00 -9.61
C VAL A 58 8.57 7.92 -10.61
N LEU A 59 8.04 7.95 -11.84
CA LEU A 59 8.14 6.81 -12.75
C LEU A 59 9.57 6.54 -13.26
N ILE A 60 10.34 7.59 -13.55
CA ILE A 60 11.75 7.47 -13.97
C ILE A 60 12.66 6.98 -12.83
N LYS A 61 12.24 7.10 -11.56
CA LYS A 61 13.03 6.63 -10.41
C LYS A 61 12.81 5.15 -10.09
N LEU A 62 11.89 4.46 -10.79
CA LEU A 62 11.61 3.05 -10.56
C LEU A 62 12.66 2.18 -11.26
N PRO A 63 13.41 1.34 -10.54
CA PRO A 63 14.61 0.68 -11.08
C PRO A 63 14.33 -0.28 -12.25
N VAL A 64 13.11 -0.81 -12.36
CA VAL A 64 12.75 -1.80 -13.38
C VAL A 64 12.13 -1.17 -14.63
N ILE A 65 11.38 -0.08 -14.48
CA ILE A 65 10.57 0.50 -15.57
C ILE A 65 10.99 1.91 -15.97
N ALA A 66 12.04 2.47 -15.36
CA ALA A 66 12.54 3.82 -15.65
C ALA A 66 12.74 4.08 -17.15
N GLY A 67 13.43 3.15 -17.83
CA GLY A 67 13.80 3.31 -19.25
C GLY A 67 12.63 3.29 -20.24
N TYR A 68 11.41 2.98 -19.80
CA TYR A 68 10.19 3.13 -20.59
C TYR A 68 9.64 4.56 -20.57
N PHE A 69 9.89 5.30 -19.48
CA PHE A 69 9.38 6.67 -19.29
C PHE A 69 10.43 7.75 -19.59
N GLU A 70 11.67 7.35 -19.84
CA GLU A 70 12.75 8.25 -20.22
C GLU A 70 12.57 8.73 -21.67
N ASP A 71 12.70 10.04 -21.87
CA ASP A 71 12.73 10.61 -23.20
C ASP A 71 14.12 10.40 -23.82
N LYS A 72 14.15 9.71 -24.96
CA LYS A 72 15.38 9.38 -25.71
C LYS A 72 15.51 10.20 -26.99
N THR A 73 14.61 11.16 -27.19
CA THR A 73 14.62 12.04 -28.36
C THR A 73 15.92 12.86 -28.35
N HIS A 74 16.62 12.85 -29.48
CA HIS A 74 17.86 13.63 -29.59
C HIS A 74 17.50 15.13 -29.52
N PRO A 75 18.28 15.98 -28.81
CA PRO A 75 17.95 17.40 -28.66
C PRO A 75 17.77 18.15 -29.99
N ALA A 76 18.46 17.71 -31.05
CA ALA A 76 18.34 18.29 -32.39
C ALA A 76 17.02 17.93 -33.13
N ASP A 77 16.32 16.88 -32.70
CA ASP A 77 15.04 16.44 -33.28
C ASP A 77 13.84 17.07 -32.56
N ASN A 78 14.09 17.86 -31.51
CA ASN A 78 13.06 18.59 -30.80
C ASN A 78 12.84 19.96 -31.47
N ALA A 79 11.60 20.25 -31.87
CA ALA A 79 11.22 21.50 -32.53
C ALA A 79 11.10 22.70 -31.57
N PHE A 80 11.23 22.49 -30.25
CA PHE A 80 11.08 23.52 -29.21
C PHE A 80 12.07 23.37 -28.05
#